data_AF-A0A2E7RQ76-F1
#
_entry.id   AF-A0A2E7RQ76-F1
#
_cell.length_a   1.000
_cell.length_b   1.000
_cell.length_c   1.000
_cell.angle_alpha   90.00
_cell.angle_beta   90.00
_cell.angle_gamma   90.00
#
_symmetry.space_group_name_H-M   'P 1'
#
loop_
_entity.id
_entity.type
_entity.pdbx_description
1 polymer ?
#
loop_
_entity_poly.entity_id
_entity_poly.type
_entity_poly.pdbx_seq_one_letter_code
_entity_poly.pdbx_strand_id
1 'polypeptide(L)'
;MNDEQRVDIKLGERTFSFSIPADEFIPFGKAKKKIEKLLEEINVPEEKLDHALVQIALKFAIEYEIKNEDLSSDSEINERALDDLTNKIKLFINQ
;
A
#
# COMPACT_ATOMS: atom_id res chain seq x y z
N MET A 1 -21.58 6.69 -21.76
CA MET A 1 -20.62 5.58 -21.71
C MET A 1 -19.61 5.97 -20.65
N ASN A 2 -19.42 5.15 -19.61
CA ASN A 2 -18.26 5.35 -18.75
C ASN A 2 -17.07 4.90 -19.58
N ASP A 3 -16.30 5.85 -20.08
CA ASP A 3 -15.09 5.53 -20.84
C ASP A 3 -14.11 4.92 -19.85
N GLU A 4 -13.98 3.60 -19.90
CA GLU A 4 -12.97 2.88 -19.14
C GLU A 4 -11.63 2.97 -19.86
N GLN A 5 -10.56 3.15 -19.09
CA GLN A 5 -9.18 3.19 -19.55
C GLN A 5 -8.43 1.98 -19.02
N ARG A 6 -7.72 1.30 -19.92
CA ARG A 6 -6.79 0.23 -19.53
C ARG A 6 -5.47 0.84 -19.09
N VAL A 7 -5.00 0.42 -17.92
CA VAL A 7 -3.75 0.87 -17.31
C VAL A 7 -2.95 -0.33 -16.82
N ASP A 8 -1.64 -0.23 -16.90
CA ASP A 8 -0.72 -1.29 -16.47
C ASP A 8 0.20 -0.78 -15.35
N ILE A 9 0.45 -1.64 -14.36
CA ILE A 9 1.48 -1.45 -13.34
C ILE A 9 2.54 -2.53 -13.54
N LYS A 10 3.80 -2.10 -13.65
CA LYS A 10 4.95 -3.02 -13.70
C LYS A 10 5.69 -2.96 -12.36
N LEU A 11 5.74 -4.07 -11.66
CA LEU A 11 6.46 -4.22 -10.39
C LEU A 11 7.43 -5.38 -10.54
N GLY A 12 8.73 -5.10 -10.51
CA GLY A 12 9.74 -6.09 -10.82
C GLY A 12 9.59 -6.66 -12.24
N GLU A 13 9.48 -7.98 -12.34
CA GLU A 13 9.25 -8.66 -13.62
C GLU A 13 7.76 -8.84 -13.94
N ARG A 14 6.87 -8.53 -12.98
CA ARG A 14 5.43 -8.74 -13.12
C ARG A 14 4.72 -7.51 -13.68
N THR A 15 3.69 -7.77 -14.50
CA THR A 15 2.80 -6.75 -15.05
C THR A 15 1.37 -7.03 -14.62
N PHE A 16 0.69 -6.03 -14.06
CA PHE A 16 -0.69 -6.08 -13.60
C PHE A 16 -1.51 -5.10 -14.44
N SER A 17 -2.52 -5.61 -15.16
CA SER A 17 -3.42 -4.81 -15.99
C SER A 17 -4.74 -4.56 -15.27
N PHE A 18 -5.24 -3.32 -15.33
CA PHE A 18 -6.52 -2.91 -14.76
C PHE A 18 -7.34 -2.13 -15.79
N SER A 19 -8.66 -2.20 -15.67
CA SER A 19 -9.57 -1.28 -16.36
C SER A 19 -10.16 -0.37 -15.29
N ILE A 20 -9.96 0.95 -15.45
CA ILE A 20 -10.40 1.97 -14.49
C ILE A 20 -11.29 2.99 -15.19
N PRO A 21 -12.22 3.64 -14.48
CA PRO A 21 -12.91 4.82 -14.99
C PRO A 21 -11.92 5.91 -15.44
N ALA A 22 -12.20 6.61 -16.54
CA ALA A 22 -11.30 7.66 -17.05
C ALA A 22 -11.02 8.80 -16.05
N ASP A 23 -11.98 9.13 -15.19
CA ASP A 23 -11.83 10.13 -14.13
C ASP A 23 -10.87 9.69 -13.01
N GLU A 24 -10.64 8.38 -12.87
CA GLU A 24 -9.67 7.80 -11.93
C GLU A 24 -8.24 7.75 -12.48
N PHE A 25 -7.98 8.08 -13.74
CA PHE A 25 -6.65 7.97 -14.36
C PHE A 25 -5.55 8.73 -13.60
N ILE A 26 -5.83 9.98 -13.24
CA ILE A 26 -4.87 10.82 -12.50
C ILE A 26 -4.68 10.31 -11.06
N PRO A 27 -5.74 10.04 -10.26
CA PRO A 27 -5.61 9.36 -8.97
C PRO A 27 -4.85 8.04 -9.03
N PHE A 28 -5.13 7.19 -10.01
CA PHE A 28 -4.46 5.90 -10.22
C PHE A 28 -2.95 6.09 -10.41
N GLY A 29 -2.54 7.03 -11.26
CA GLY A 29 -1.13 7.35 -11.47
C GLY A 29 -0.41 7.79 -10.18
N LYS A 30 -1.10 8.48 -9.27
CA LYS A 30 -0.56 8.87 -7.95
C LYS A 30 -0.46 7.66 -7.02
N ALA A 31 -1.49 6.81 -6.97
CA ALA A 31 -1.50 5.59 -6.16
C ALA A 31 -0.38 4.62 -6.60
N LYS A 32 -0.23 4.41 -7.91
CA LYS A 32 0.84 3.61 -8.51
C LYS A 32 2.22 4.05 -8.01
N LYS A 33 2.55 5.35 -8.15
CA LYS A 33 3.83 5.90 -7.70
C LYS A 33 4.06 5.70 -6.19
N LYS A 34 3.00 5.78 -5.39
CA LYS A 34 3.10 5.58 -3.94
C LYS A 34 3.42 4.12 -3.60
N ILE A 35 2.81 3.16 -4.29
CA ILE A 35 3.10 1.72 -4.13
C ILE A 35 4.54 1.42 -4.56
N GLU A 36 4.98 1.94 -5.72
CA GLU A 36 6.36 1.76 -6.21
C GLU A 36 7.38 2.25 -5.19
N LYS A 37 7.18 3.46 -4.64
CA LYS A 37 8.05 4.02 -3.60
C LYS A 37 8.07 3.17 -2.32
N LEU A 38 6.91 2.68 -1.87
CA LEU A 38 6.85 1.81 -0.68
C LEU A 38 7.57 0.48 -0.91
N LEU A 39 7.48 -0.09 -2.11
CA LEU A 39 8.22 -1.31 -2.44
C LEU A 39 9.74 -1.06 -2.46
N GLU A 40 10.19 0.07 -3.01
CA GLU A 40 11.59 0.50 -2.95
C GLU A 40 12.09 0.65 -1.50
N GLU A 41 11.27 1.24 -0.61
CA GLU A 41 11.59 1.42 0.81
C GLU A 41 11.70 0.09 1.58
N ILE A 42 10.82 -0.88 1.28
CA ILE A 42 10.87 -2.20 1.93
C ILE A 42 12.05 -3.03 1.38
N ASN A 43 12.48 -2.77 0.14
CA ASN A 43 13.59 -3.45 -0.54
C ASN A 43 13.47 -4.98 -0.46
N VAL A 44 12.32 -5.50 -0.90
CA VAL A 44 12.07 -6.94 -0.94
C VAL A 44 12.66 -7.57 -2.19
N PRO A 45 13.13 -8.83 -2.10
CA PRO A 45 13.46 -9.60 -3.29
C PRO A 45 12.19 -10.00 -4.06
N GLU A 46 12.33 -10.26 -5.36
CA GLU A 46 11.21 -10.49 -6.29
C GLU A 46 10.29 -11.65 -5.84
N GLU A 47 10.86 -12.71 -5.27
CA GLU A 47 10.11 -13.87 -4.75
C GLU A 47 9.19 -13.51 -3.56
N LYS A 48 9.43 -12.39 -2.90
CA LYS A 48 8.62 -11.87 -1.78
C LYS A 48 7.73 -10.69 -2.20
N LEU A 49 7.62 -10.37 -3.49
CA LEU A 49 6.79 -9.27 -4.00
C LEU A 49 5.34 -9.36 -3.52
N ASP A 50 4.73 -10.56 -3.54
CA ASP A 50 3.35 -10.76 -3.07
C ASP A 50 3.18 -10.44 -1.58
N HIS A 51 4.17 -10.81 -0.77
CA HIS A 51 4.17 -10.51 0.67
C HIS A 51 4.27 -9.00 0.92
N ALA A 52 5.13 -8.31 0.16
CA ALA A 52 5.28 -6.86 0.27
C ALA A 52 4.01 -6.13 -0.16
N LEU A 53 3.34 -6.60 -1.23
CA LEU A 53 2.07 -6.05 -1.68
C LEU A 53 0.97 -6.21 -0.62
N VAL A 54 0.87 -7.38 0.01
CA VAL A 54 -0.07 -7.60 1.13
C VAL A 54 0.28 -6.70 2.33
N GLN A 55 1.56 -6.55 2.67
CA GLN A 55 2.00 -5.67 3.75
C GLN A 55 1.63 -4.20 3.47
N ILE A 56 1.80 -3.73 2.23
CA ILE A 56 1.41 -2.38 1.81
C ILE A 56 -0.11 -2.21 1.90
N ALA A 57 -0.88 -3.19 1.44
CA ALA A 57 -2.35 -3.16 1.53
C ALA A 57 -2.82 -3.10 2.99
N LEU A 58 -2.22 -3.90 3.88
CA LEU A 58 -2.51 -3.87 5.31
C LEU A 58 -2.16 -2.53 5.93
N LYS A 59 -1.01 -1.94 5.58
CA LYS A 59 -0.63 -0.60 6.05
C LYS A 59 -1.68 0.44 5.65
N PHE A 60 -2.15 0.43 4.41
CA PHE A 60 -3.20 1.35 3.97
C PHE A 60 -4.56 1.11 4.64
N ALA A 61 -4.95 -0.15 4.84
CA ALA A 61 -6.19 -0.47 5.55
C ALA A 61 -6.13 0.00 7.01
N ILE A 62 -5.00 -0.20 7.70
CA ILE A 62 -4.80 0.29 9.06
C ILE A 62 -4.79 1.83 9.09
N GLU A 63 -4.08 2.51 8.17
CA GLU A 63 -4.11 3.98 8.09
C GLU A 63 -5.52 4.52 7.83
N TYR A 64 -6.34 3.79 7.07
CA TYR A 64 -7.74 4.12 6.82
C TYR A 64 -8.60 3.96 8.09
N GLU A 65 -8.48 2.83 8.79
CA GLU A 65 -9.18 2.61 10.06
C GLU A 65 -8.74 3.62 11.12
N ILE A 66 -7.44 3.86 11.28
CA ILE A 66 -6.91 4.89 12.19
C ILE A 66 -7.45 6.27 11.82
N LYS A 67 -7.54 6.67 10.55
CA LYS A 67 -8.10 7.97 10.18
C LYS A 67 -9.60 8.07 10.44
N ASN A 68 -10.33 6.98 10.27
CA ASN A 68 -11.75 6.93 10.59
C ASN A 68 -11.99 6.90 12.11
N GLU A 69 -11.09 6.26 12.86
CA GLU A 69 -11.06 6.29 14.31
C GLU A 69 -10.61 7.66 14.84
N ASP A 70 -9.61 8.32 14.24
CA ASP A 70 -9.16 9.68 14.58
C ASP A 70 -10.25 10.73 14.28
N LEU A 71 -11.12 10.49 13.29
CA LEU A 71 -12.37 11.26 13.12
C LEU A 71 -13.41 11.01 14.23
N SER A 72 -13.25 9.92 14.99
CA SER A 72 -14.10 9.52 16.12
C SER A 72 -13.46 9.75 17.50
N SER A 73 -12.13 9.90 17.59
CA SER A 73 -11.36 10.03 18.83
C SER A 73 -10.12 10.89 18.62
N ASP A 74 -10.26 12.20 18.82
CA ASP A 74 -9.14 13.04 19.22
C ASP A 74 -8.50 12.44 20.50
N SER A 75 -7.17 12.35 20.50
CA SER A 75 -6.24 12.17 21.64
C SER A 75 -5.76 10.74 22.03
N GLU A 76 -4.48 10.47 21.69
CA GLU A 76 -3.41 9.99 22.60
C GLU A 76 -2.62 8.66 22.35
N ILE A 77 -2.93 7.77 21.39
CA ILE A 77 -2.32 6.40 21.43
C ILE A 77 -1.57 5.90 20.15
N ASN A 78 -1.30 6.72 19.13
CA ASN A 78 -0.94 6.15 17.81
C ASN A 78 0.55 5.92 17.47
N GLU A 79 1.54 6.64 18.02
CA GLU A 79 2.94 6.43 17.60
C GLU A 79 3.57 5.14 18.14
N ARG A 80 3.26 4.74 19.38
CA ARG A 80 3.86 3.53 19.98
C ARG A 80 3.37 2.23 19.36
N ALA A 81 2.11 2.18 18.93
CA ALA A 81 1.53 0.99 18.31
C ALA A 81 2.13 0.71 16.93
N LEU A 82 2.45 1.77 16.18
CA LEU A 82 3.00 1.68 14.83
C LEU A 82 4.47 1.21 14.83
N ASP A 83 5.26 1.66 15.81
CA ASP A 83 6.64 1.22 16.01
C ASP A 83 6.73 -0.25 16.48
N ASP A 84 5.88 -0.66 17.43
CA ASP A 84 5.83 -2.04 17.91
C ASP A 84 5.40 -3.02 16.81
N LEU A 85 4.46 -2.62 15.95
CA LEU A 85 4.02 -3.45 14.82
C LEU A 85 5.11 -3.56 13.74
N THR A 86 5.78 -2.45 13.43
CA THR A 86 6.91 -2.43 12.48
C THR A 86 8.03 -3.36 12.95
N ASN A 87 8.32 -3.38 14.25
CA ASN A 87 9.32 -4.27 14.84
C ASN A 87 8.89 -5.75 14.81
N LYS A 88 7.61 -6.06 15.06
CA LYS A 88 7.09 -7.43 14.93
C LYS A 88 7.16 -7.95 13.49
N ILE A 89 6.89 -7.10 12.51
CA ILE A 89 6.97 -7.47 11.09
C ILE A 89 8.43 -7.71 10.68
N LYS A 90 9.37 -6.85 11.11
CA LYS A 90 10.81 -7.06 10.88
C LYS A 90 11.33 -8.38 11.45
N LEU A 91 10.86 -8.78 12.63
CA LEU A 91 11.21 -10.06 13.24
C LEU A 91 10.68 -11.27 12.46
N PHE A 92 9.53 -11.14 11.80
CA PHE A 92 8.91 -12.23 11.03
C PHE A 92 9.61 -12.49 9.68
N ILE A 93 10.19 -11.45 9.08
CA ILE A 93 10.84 -11.54 7.76
C ILE A 93 12.26 -12.14 7.86
N ASN A 94 12.90 -12.02 9.02
CA ASN A 94 14.27 -12.43 9.28
C ASN A 94 14.40 -13.84 9.92
N GLN A 95 13.32 -14.62 9.99
CA GLN A 95 13.32 -16.05 10.31
C GLN A 95 13.36 -16.89 9.04
#